data_AF-G5J8W9-F1
#
_entry.id   AF-G5J8W9-F1
#
_cell.length_a   1.000
_cell.length_b   1.000
_cell.length_c   1.000
_cell.angle_alpha   90.00
_cell.angle_beta   90.00
_cell.angle_gamma   90.00
#
_symmetry.space_group_name_H-M   'P 1'
#
loop_
_entity.id
_entity.type
_entity.pdbx_description
1 polymer ?
#
loop_
_entity_poly.entity_id
_entity_poly.type
_entity_poly.pdbx_seq_one_letter_code
_entity_poly.pdbx_strand_id
1 'polypeptide(L)'
;MLTLEQEAINENTSPERLEELAGIPELAHLVAGNVNTPIDTLIKLSQSDHRENVLKALARNPSVPGEILLDLGVGFPEELAKNPIVNLWLLEDHNPLLTVSPGTLFNLLDIAKNLKTPQELLSILSLNSSFLIQGALVNNPNTPLEALENLVKNPDLWILNAVGKHPNADSKLRQSITKK
;
A
#
# COMPACT_ATOMS: atom_id res chain seq x y z
N MET A 1 -11.71 16.88 -32.47
CA MET A 1 -11.76 17.23 -31.03
C MET A 1 -11.86 15.93 -30.27
N LEU A 2 -11.08 15.81 -29.19
CA LEU A 2 -11.25 14.71 -28.24
C LEU A 2 -12.54 14.95 -27.44
N THR A 3 -13.14 13.86 -26.95
CA THR A 3 -14.20 13.96 -25.93
C THR A 3 -13.60 14.33 -24.57
N LEU A 4 -14.42 14.81 -23.63
CA LEU A 4 -13.94 15.15 -22.28
C LEU A 4 -13.35 13.93 -21.56
N GLU A 5 -13.91 12.74 -21.78
CA GLU A 5 -13.37 11.47 -21.26
C GLU A 5 -11.99 11.15 -21.86
N GLN A 6 -11.83 11.35 -23.17
CA GLN A 6 -10.54 11.17 -23.85
C GLN A 6 -9.50 12.19 -23.39
N GLU A 7 -9.90 13.42 -23.10
CA GLU A 7 -9.00 14.41 -22.48
C GLU A 7 -8.59 13.96 -21.07
N ALA A 8 -9.53 13.47 -20.24
CA ALA A 8 -9.25 13.08 -18.87
C ALA A 8 -8.26 11.89 -18.76
N ILE A 9 -8.27 10.94 -19.70
CA ILE A 9 -7.34 9.79 -19.68
C ILE A 9 -6.03 10.02 -20.45
N ASN A 10 -5.91 11.12 -21.20
CA ASN A 10 -4.72 11.35 -22.03
C ASN A 10 -3.54 11.84 -21.17
N GLU A 11 -2.44 11.10 -21.22
CA GLU A 11 -1.17 11.39 -20.54
C GLU A 11 -0.45 12.64 -21.08
N ASN A 12 -1.03 13.37 -22.03
CA ASN A 12 -0.52 14.66 -22.51
C ASN A 12 -1.47 15.83 -22.19
N THR A 13 -2.59 15.57 -21.51
CA THR A 13 -3.50 16.63 -21.06
C THR A 13 -2.78 17.49 -20.02
N SER A 14 -2.91 18.81 -20.15
CA SER A 14 -2.19 19.73 -19.26
C SER A 14 -2.73 19.65 -17.82
N PRO A 15 -1.89 19.95 -16.81
CA PRO A 15 -2.33 19.95 -15.42
C PRO A 15 -3.53 20.87 -15.16
N GLU A 16 -3.56 22.05 -15.77
CA GLU A 16 -4.66 23.02 -15.64
C GLU A 16 -5.96 22.45 -16.22
N ARG A 17 -5.87 21.78 -17.37
CA ARG A 17 -7.04 21.15 -17.97
C ARG A 17 -7.54 19.95 -17.14
N LEU A 18 -6.64 19.18 -16.54
CA LEU A 18 -7.02 18.11 -15.62
C LEU A 18 -7.70 18.66 -14.35
N GLU A 19 -7.26 19.80 -13.82
CA GLU A 19 -7.94 20.47 -12.70
C GLU A 19 -9.37 20.91 -13.08
N GLU A 20 -9.57 21.48 -14.28
CA GLU A 20 -10.91 21.81 -14.77
C GLU A 20 -11.81 20.56 -14.90
N LEU A 21 -11.26 19.47 -15.46
CA LEU A 21 -12.00 18.21 -15.64
C LEU A 21 -12.30 17.52 -14.31
N ALA A 22 -11.48 17.72 -13.27
CA ALA A 22 -11.73 17.19 -11.92
C ALA A 22 -13.02 17.73 -11.31
N GLY A 23 -13.45 18.94 -11.70
CA GLY A 23 -14.71 19.54 -11.27
C GLY A 23 -15.96 18.86 -11.84
N ILE A 24 -15.81 17.95 -12.80
CA ILE A 24 -16.90 17.19 -13.40
C ILE A 24 -16.98 15.82 -12.69
N PRO A 25 -18.00 15.55 -11.86
CA PRO A 25 -18.07 14.34 -11.05
C PRO A 25 -17.94 13.06 -11.88
N GLU A 26 -18.47 13.00 -13.09
CA GLU A 26 -18.38 11.82 -13.95
C GLU A 26 -16.94 11.51 -14.37
N LEU A 27 -16.08 12.53 -14.47
CA LEU A 27 -14.69 12.42 -14.94
C LEU A 27 -13.67 12.31 -13.81
N ALA A 28 -14.05 12.61 -12.56
CA ALA A 28 -13.13 12.66 -11.43
C ALA A 28 -12.30 11.37 -11.26
N HIS A 29 -12.86 10.20 -11.54
CA HIS A 29 -12.12 8.93 -11.48
C HIS A 29 -11.07 8.77 -12.59
N LEU A 30 -11.33 9.32 -13.78
CA LEU A 30 -10.37 9.33 -14.90
C LEU A 30 -9.23 10.30 -14.60
N VAL A 31 -9.57 11.50 -14.10
CA VAL A 31 -8.58 12.50 -13.66
C VAL A 31 -7.75 11.96 -12.51
N ALA A 32 -8.36 11.34 -11.50
CA ALA A 32 -7.64 10.71 -10.39
C ALA A 32 -6.63 9.65 -10.84
N GLY A 33 -6.92 8.93 -11.94
CA GLY A 33 -6.03 7.92 -12.49
C GLY A 33 -4.97 8.45 -13.46
N ASN A 34 -5.06 9.71 -13.89
CA ASN A 34 -4.12 10.29 -14.84
C ASN A 34 -2.81 10.70 -14.15
N VAL A 35 -1.69 10.18 -14.64
CA VAL A 35 -0.35 10.40 -14.06
C VAL A 35 0.07 11.88 -14.04
N ASN A 36 -0.45 12.68 -14.97
CA ASN A 36 -0.17 14.13 -15.05
C ASN A 36 -1.09 14.99 -14.19
N THR A 37 -2.04 14.40 -13.46
CA THR A 37 -2.92 15.17 -12.59
C THR A 37 -2.10 15.84 -11.49
N PRO A 38 -2.20 17.17 -11.34
CA PRO A 38 -1.41 17.89 -10.36
C PRO A 38 -1.70 17.40 -8.94
N ILE A 39 -0.66 17.34 -8.11
CA ILE A 39 -0.72 16.82 -6.73
C ILE A 39 -1.83 17.50 -5.92
N ASP A 40 -1.97 18.82 -6.02
CA ASP A 40 -3.03 19.56 -5.31
C ASP A 40 -4.43 19.11 -5.70
N THR A 41 -4.64 18.72 -6.97
CA THR A 41 -5.91 18.16 -7.44
C THR A 41 -6.13 16.76 -6.89
N LEU A 42 -5.10 15.92 -6.86
CA LEU A 42 -5.17 14.57 -6.25
C LEU A 42 -5.51 14.65 -4.75
N ILE A 43 -4.91 15.60 -4.02
CA ILE A 43 -5.20 15.86 -2.61
C ILE A 43 -6.65 16.34 -2.43
N LYS A 44 -7.11 17.29 -3.26
CA LYS A 44 -8.51 17.75 -3.20
C LYS A 44 -9.47 16.60 -3.45
N LEU A 45 -9.21 15.75 -4.45
CA LEU A 45 -10.07 14.60 -4.78
C LEU A 45 -10.09 13.56 -3.65
N SER A 46 -8.95 13.27 -3.01
CA SER A 46 -8.91 12.31 -1.90
C SER A 46 -9.71 12.77 -0.68
N GLN A 47 -9.81 14.08 -0.46
CA GLN A 47 -10.54 14.68 0.67
C GLN A 47 -12.03 14.90 0.40
N SER A 48 -12.41 15.16 -0.86
CA SER A 48 -13.76 15.59 -1.22
C SER A 48 -14.62 14.52 -1.88
N ASP A 49 -14.02 13.47 -2.45
CA ASP A 49 -14.72 12.45 -3.22
C ASP A 49 -14.48 11.05 -2.69
N HIS A 50 -15.50 10.50 -2.02
CA HIS A 50 -15.43 9.18 -1.39
C HIS A 50 -16.01 8.05 -2.24
N ARG A 51 -16.24 8.29 -3.53
CA ARG A 51 -16.71 7.23 -4.43
C ARG A 51 -15.60 6.21 -4.66
N GLU A 52 -15.94 4.94 -4.57
CA GLU A 52 -14.99 3.83 -4.61
C GLU A 52 -14.11 3.84 -5.87
N ASN A 53 -14.69 4.17 -7.03
CA ASN A 53 -13.95 4.26 -8.29
C ASN A 53 -12.89 5.38 -8.31
N VAL A 54 -13.18 6.52 -7.66
CA VAL A 54 -12.22 7.64 -7.54
C VAL A 54 -11.09 7.24 -6.60
N LEU A 55 -11.41 6.72 -5.42
CA LEU A 55 -10.41 6.30 -4.43
C LEU A 55 -9.51 5.17 -4.95
N LYS A 56 -10.05 4.20 -5.69
CA LYS A 56 -9.26 3.16 -6.37
C LYS A 56 -8.36 3.73 -7.46
N ALA A 57 -8.83 4.73 -8.21
CA ALA A 57 -8.01 5.39 -9.22
C ALA A 57 -6.85 6.16 -8.57
N LEU A 58 -7.11 6.90 -7.48
CA LEU A 58 -6.07 7.55 -6.67
C LEU A 58 -5.06 6.52 -6.13
N ALA A 59 -5.52 5.40 -5.58
CA ALA A 59 -4.65 4.36 -5.04
C ALA A 59 -3.73 3.72 -6.09
N ARG A 60 -4.07 3.80 -7.38
CA ARG A 60 -3.23 3.32 -8.49
C ARG A 60 -2.33 4.40 -9.09
N ASN A 61 -2.58 5.67 -8.80
CA ASN A 61 -1.84 6.77 -9.38
C ASN A 61 -0.51 6.98 -8.62
N PRO A 62 0.66 6.86 -9.28
CA PRO A 62 1.96 7.01 -8.62
C PRO A 62 2.27 8.45 -8.18
N SER A 63 1.54 9.44 -8.69
CA SER A 63 1.70 10.85 -8.33
C SER A 63 1.02 11.22 -7.01
N VAL A 64 0.23 10.31 -6.42
CA VAL A 64 -0.39 10.54 -5.11
C VAL A 64 0.67 10.51 -4.00
N PRO A 65 0.72 11.52 -3.10
CA PRO A 65 1.67 11.55 -2.00
C PRO A 65 1.60 10.30 -1.11
N GLY A 66 2.76 9.83 -0.65
CA GLY A 66 2.88 8.55 0.05
C GLY A 66 1.98 8.40 1.29
N GLU A 67 1.81 9.45 2.09
CA GLU A 67 0.93 9.39 3.28
C GLU A 67 -0.54 9.17 2.90
N ILE A 68 -1.02 9.87 1.88
CA ILE A 68 -2.38 9.70 1.34
C ILE A 68 -2.51 8.32 0.70
N LEU A 69 -1.47 7.87 0.00
CA LEU A 69 -1.48 6.57 -0.65
C LEU A 69 -1.52 5.42 0.38
N LEU A 70 -0.85 5.57 1.53
CA LEU A 70 -0.98 4.61 2.64
C LEU A 70 -2.38 4.60 3.26
N ASP A 71 -2.99 5.77 3.43
CA ASP A 71 -4.37 5.90 3.92
C ASP A 71 -5.36 5.20 2.98
N LEU A 72 -5.25 5.46 1.68
CA LEU A 72 -6.03 4.76 0.64
C LEU A 72 -5.76 3.24 0.65
N GLY A 73 -4.51 2.84 0.86
CA GLY A 73 -4.10 1.45 0.93
C GLY A 73 -4.73 0.64 2.05
N VAL A 74 -5.21 1.28 3.13
CA VAL A 74 -5.97 0.59 4.19
C VAL A 74 -7.26 -0.02 3.62
N GLY A 75 -7.98 0.74 2.79
CA GLY A 75 -9.22 0.29 2.14
C GLY A 75 -8.99 -0.45 0.82
N PHE A 76 -7.90 -0.14 0.13
CA PHE A 76 -7.58 -0.61 -1.22
C PHE A 76 -6.17 -1.23 -1.30
N PRO A 77 -5.87 -2.28 -0.52
CA PRO A 77 -4.51 -2.83 -0.46
C PRO A 77 -4.09 -3.53 -1.76
N GLU A 78 -5.06 -3.99 -2.58
CA GLU A 78 -4.78 -4.55 -3.90
C GLU A 78 -4.32 -3.47 -4.88
N GLU A 79 -4.96 -2.31 -4.85
CA GLU A 79 -4.58 -1.13 -5.63
C GLU A 79 -3.22 -0.60 -5.20
N LEU A 80 -2.98 -0.49 -3.88
CA LEU A 80 -1.67 -0.08 -3.35
C LEU A 80 -0.57 -1.04 -3.82
N ALA A 81 -0.76 -2.36 -3.69
CA ALA A 81 0.23 -3.34 -4.12
C ALA A 81 0.54 -3.25 -5.62
N LYS A 82 -0.44 -2.89 -6.45
CA LYS A 82 -0.29 -2.70 -7.90
C LYS A 82 0.23 -1.31 -8.30
N ASN A 83 0.36 -0.37 -7.35
CA ASN A 83 0.82 0.97 -7.64
C ASN A 83 2.33 0.92 -7.98
N PRO A 84 2.75 1.44 -9.16
CA PRO A 84 4.14 1.33 -9.59
C PRO A 84 5.13 2.04 -8.65
N ILE A 85 4.67 3.00 -7.82
CA ILE A 85 5.53 3.68 -6.83
C ILE A 85 6.03 2.72 -5.75
N VAL A 86 5.31 1.62 -5.45
CA VAL A 86 5.71 0.68 -4.38
C VAL A 86 7.06 0.04 -4.69
N ASN A 87 7.29 -0.35 -5.95
CA ASN A 87 8.58 -0.89 -6.37
C ASN A 87 9.69 0.17 -6.31
N LEU A 88 9.37 1.43 -6.62
CA LEU A 88 10.33 2.53 -6.54
C LEU A 88 10.71 2.84 -5.10
N TRP A 89 9.77 2.78 -4.15
CA TRP A 89 10.08 2.96 -2.73
C TRP A 89 11.06 1.93 -2.18
N LEU A 90 11.13 0.73 -2.75
CA LEU A 90 12.11 -0.29 -2.34
C LEU A 90 13.55 0.05 -2.76
N LEU A 91 13.73 1.02 -3.65
CA LEU A 91 15.04 1.49 -4.13
C LEU A 91 15.54 2.71 -3.36
N GLU A 92 14.67 3.35 -2.58
CA GLU A 92 14.93 4.61 -1.88
C GLU A 92 15.12 4.36 -0.37
N ASP A 93 15.98 5.16 0.28
CA ASP A 93 16.16 5.09 1.74
C ASP A 93 14.88 5.45 2.51
N HIS A 94 14.01 6.27 1.91
CA HIS A 94 12.79 6.78 2.52
C HIS A 94 11.57 6.02 2.00
N ASN A 95 11.45 4.76 2.42
CA ASN A 95 10.29 3.93 2.08
C ASN A 95 9.18 4.08 3.14
N PRO A 96 7.98 4.60 2.81
CA PRO A 96 6.89 4.78 3.78
C PRO A 96 6.30 3.45 4.28
N LEU A 97 6.52 2.33 3.59
CA LEU A 97 6.14 0.97 4.06
C LEU A 97 7.12 0.41 5.10
N LEU A 98 8.36 0.90 5.12
CA LEU A 98 9.43 0.41 6.01
C LEU A 98 9.77 1.42 7.12
N THR A 99 9.38 2.67 6.96
CA THR A 99 9.58 3.75 7.93
C THR A 99 8.34 3.93 8.80
N VAL A 100 8.51 3.78 10.11
CA VAL A 100 7.43 4.03 11.08
C VAL A 100 7.52 5.47 11.60
N SER A 101 6.48 6.24 11.30
CA SER A 101 6.20 7.53 11.94
C SER A 101 4.81 7.48 12.58
N PRO A 102 4.46 8.44 13.46
CA PRO A 102 3.08 8.56 13.94
C PRO A 102 2.03 8.65 12.81
N GLY A 103 2.41 9.21 11.65
CA GLY A 103 1.54 9.32 10.49
C GLY A 103 1.38 8.02 9.68
N THR A 104 2.35 7.11 9.72
CA THR A 104 2.30 5.85 8.95
C THR A 104 1.92 4.63 9.78
N LEU A 105 2.22 4.62 11.09
CA LEU A 105 2.10 3.43 11.93
C LEU A 105 0.71 2.77 11.88
N PHE A 106 -0.35 3.56 12.04
CA PHE A 106 -1.71 3.02 12.06
C PHE A 106 -2.10 2.42 10.71
N ASN A 107 -1.80 3.10 9.61
CA ASN A 107 -2.08 2.61 8.27
C ASN A 107 -1.33 1.32 7.98
N LEU A 108 -0.03 1.24 8.34
CA LEU A 108 0.75 0.01 8.15
C LEU A 108 0.23 -1.15 9.00
N LEU A 109 -0.23 -0.89 10.23
CA LEU A 109 -0.86 -1.92 11.07
C LEU A 109 -2.17 -2.41 10.49
N ASP A 110 -3.01 -1.51 9.98
CA ASP A 110 -4.30 -1.89 9.39
C ASP A 110 -4.10 -2.66 8.09
N ILE A 111 -3.13 -2.25 7.25
CA ILE A 111 -2.72 -3.02 6.06
C ILE A 111 -2.19 -4.41 6.47
N ALA A 112 -1.30 -4.49 7.47
CA ALA A 112 -0.75 -5.78 7.90
C ALA A 112 -1.80 -6.74 8.48
N LYS A 113 -2.83 -6.23 9.17
CA LYS A 113 -3.93 -7.03 9.74
C LYS A 113 -4.99 -7.41 8.72
N ASN A 114 -5.13 -6.64 7.64
CA ASN A 114 -6.21 -6.83 6.69
C ASN A 114 -6.03 -8.16 5.92
N LEU A 115 -7.06 -9.02 6.01
CA LEU A 115 -7.07 -10.33 5.36
C LEU A 115 -7.11 -10.25 3.83
N LYS A 116 -7.45 -9.09 3.27
CA LYS A 116 -7.43 -8.85 1.82
C LYS A 116 -6.09 -8.31 1.32
N THR A 117 -5.14 -8.04 2.23
CA THR A 117 -3.83 -7.52 1.82
C THR A 117 -3.09 -8.57 0.98
N PRO A 118 -2.65 -8.20 -0.24
CA PRO A 118 -1.91 -9.11 -1.10
C PRO A 118 -0.63 -9.61 -0.43
N GLN A 119 -0.25 -10.86 -0.71
CA GLN A 119 0.95 -11.49 -0.14
C GLN A 119 2.22 -10.69 -0.46
N GLU A 120 2.32 -10.08 -1.64
CA GLU A 120 3.45 -9.22 -2.03
C GLU A 120 3.63 -8.03 -1.07
N LEU A 121 2.52 -7.36 -0.72
CA LEU A 121 2.57 -6.23 0.22
C LEU A 121 2.90 -6.71 1.65
N LEU A 122 2.39 -7.88 2.06
CA LEU A 122 2.78 -8.50 3.34
C LEU A 122 4.27 -8.89 3.36
N SER A 123 4.82 -9.38 2.25
CA SER A 123 6.26 -9.66 2.09
C SER A 123 7.09 -8.39 2.24
N ILE A 124 6.69 -7.28 1.62
CA ILE A 124 7.36 -5.98 1.80
C ILE A 124 7.31 -5.55 3.27
N LEU A 125 6.13 -5.58 3.90
CA LEU A 125 5.98 -5.18 5.30
C LEU A 125 6.77 -6.06 6.28
N SER A 126 7.11 -7.30 5.91
CA SER A 126 7.95 -8.18 6.73
C SER A 126 9.39 -7.67 6.91
N LEU A 127 9.82 -6.75 6.05
CA LEU A 127 11.11 -6.07 6.15
C LEU A 127 11.08 -4.91 7.16
N ASN A 128 9.89 -4.49 7.61
CA ASN A 128 9.74 -3.43 8.60
C ASN A 128 10.20 -3.94 9.98
N SER A 129 11.06 -3.18 10.66
CA SER A 129 11.64 -3.56 11.96
C SER A 129 10.70 -3.38 13.15
N SER A 130 9.54 -2.76 12.94
CA SER A 130 8.56 -2.52 14.01
C SER A 130 7.95 -3.80 14.54
N PHE A 131 8.14 -4.04 15.85
CA PHE A 131 7.53 -5.14 16.57
C PHE A 131 6.00 -5.22 16.38
N LEU A 132 5.30 -4.08 16.36
CA LEU A 132 3.85 -4.05 16.20
C LEU A 132 3.42 -4.53 14.80
N ILE A 133 4.14 -4.13 13.76
CA ILE A 133 3.86 -4.52 12.38
C ILE A 133 4.18 -6.00 12.19
N GLN A 134 5.32 -6.46 12.69
CA GLN A 134 5.68 -7.88 12.67
C GLN A 134 4.68 -8.74 13.46
N GLY A 135 4.19 -8.24 14.60
CA GLY A 135 3.13 -8.84 15.38
C GLY A 135 1.80 -8.92 14.63
N ALA A 136 1.47 -7.93 13.82
CA ALA A 136 0.30 -7.99 12.94
C ALA A 136 0.48 -9.05 11.85
N LEU A 137 1.65 -9.13 11.23
CA LEU A 137 1.97 -10.10 10.18
C LEU A 137 1.88 -11.55 10.68
N VAL A 138 2.46 -11.90 11.83
CA VAL A 138 2.35 -13.26 12.39
C VAL A 138 0.92 -13.65 12.78
N ASN A 139 0.00 -12.70 12.89
CA ASN A 139 -1.42 -12.98 13.14
C ASN A 139 -2.27 -12.95 11.87
N ASN A 140 -1.74 -12.47 10.74
CA ASN A 140 -2.44 -12.49 9.48
C ASN A 140 -2.23 -13.86 8.79
N PRO A 141 -3.28 -14.69 8.65
CA PRO A 141 -3.16 -16.04 8.09
C PRO A 141 -2.70 -16.05 6.62
N ASN A 142 -2.76 -14.91 5.92
CA ASN A 142 -2.29 -14.77 4.54
C ASN A 142 -0.81 -14.35 4.45
N THR A 143 -0.12 -14.14 5.56
CA THR A 143 1.33 -13.86 5.57
C THR A 143 2.08 -15.02 4.91
N PRO A 144 2.79 -14.78 3.80
CA PRO A 144 3.43 -15.84 3.02
C PRO A 144 4.66 -16.40 3.74
N LEU A 145 5.08 -17.61 3.34
CA LEU A 145 6.23 -18.28 3.94
C LEU A 145 7.51 -17.41 3.91
N GLU A 146 7.78 -16.75 2.79
CA GLU A 146 8.94 -15.85 2.62
C GLU A 146 8.92 -14.70 3.66
N ALA A 147 7.75 -14.11 3.91
CA ALA A 147 7.61 -13.09 4.95
C ALA A 147 7.92 -13.67 6.33
N LEU A 148 7.41 -14.86 6.65
CA LEU A 148 7.70 -15.53 7.93
C LEU A 148 9.20 -15.86 8.10
N GLU A 149 9.90 -16.21 7.01
CA GLU A 149 11.36 -16.40 7.00
C GLU A 149 12.13 -15.10 7.33
N ASN A 150 11.58 -13.93 6.97
CA ASN A 150 12.12 -12.65 7.42
C ASN A 150 11.85 -12.42 8.92
N LEU A 151 10.64 -12.75 9.40
CA LEU A 151 10.25 -12.51 10.79
C LEU A 151 11.06 -13.31 11.81
N VAL A 152 11.58 -14.49 11.45
CA VAL A 152 12.45 -15.25 12.37
C VAL A 152 13.80 -14.57 12.66
N LYS A 153 14.14 -13.48 11.95
CA LYS A 153 15.30 -12.65 12.26
C LYS A 153 15.08 -11.80 13.53
N ASN A 154 13.82 -11.55 13.92
CA ASN A 154 13.51 -10.87 15.18
C ASN A 154 13.81 -11.80 16.38
N PRO A 155 14.58 -11.35 17.39
CA PRO A 155 14.90 -12.17 18.57
C PRO A 155 13.73 -12.34 19.56
N ASP A 156 12.60 -11.65 19.36
CA ASP A 156 11.46 -11.71 20.24
C ASP A 156 10.81 -13.09 20.26
N LEU A 157 10.72 -13.68 21.45
CA LEU A 157 10.23 -15.05 21.66
C LEU A 157 8.74 -15.19 21.31
N TRP A 158 7.94 -14.14 21.47
CA TRP A 158 6.53 -14.19 21.10
C TRP A 158 6.38 -14.23 19.58
N ILE A 159 7.12 -13.40 18.85
CA ILE A 159 7.17 -13.45 17.37
C ILE A 159 7.62 -14.84 16.91
N LEU A 160 8.73 -15.37 17.44
CA LEU A 160 9.25 -16.69 17.04
C LEU A 160 8.24 -17.82 17.30
N ASN A 161 7.58 -17.82 18.47
CA ASN A 161 6.55 -18.81 18.79
C ASN A 161 5.31 -18.66 17.89
N ALA A 162 4.92 -17.43 17.56
CA ALA A 162 3.80 -17.15 16.66
C ALA A 162 4.11 -17.64 15.25
N VAL A 163 5.31 -17.37 14.72
CA VAL A 163 5.77 -17.92 13.43
C VAL A 163 5.72 -19.45 13.44
N GLY A 164 6.23 -20.10 14.50
CA GLY A 164 6.22 -21.56 14.61
C GLY A 164 4.82 -22.18 14.58
N LYS A 165 3.79 -21.43 14.98
CA LYS A 165 2.38 -21.86 14.96
C LYS A 165 1.62 -21.40 13.72
N HIS A 166 2.22 -20.56 12.89
CA HIS A 166 1.55 -19.97 11.74
C HIS A 166 1.14 -21.04 10.71
N PRO A 167 -0.08 -20.96 10.11
CA PRO A 167 -0.55 -21.94 9.14
C PRO A 167 0.37 -22.10 7.93
N ASN A 168 0.99 -21.00 7.49
CA ASN A 168 1.90 -21.01 6.33
C ASN A 168 3.36 -21.31 6.69
N ALA A 169 3.71 -21.53 7.97
CA ALA A 169 5.06 -21.91 8.34
C ALA A 169 5.31 -23.38 8.02
N ASP A 170 6.29 -23.66 7.17
CA ASP A 170 6.67 -25.01 6.79
C ASP A 170 7.51 -25.71 7.88
N SER A 171 7.77 -27.01 7.69
CA SER A 171 8.57 -27.78 8.66
C SER A 171 10.01 -27.28 8.79
N LYS A 172 10.59 -26.74 7.72
CA LYS A 172 11.98 -26.27 7.70
C LYS A 172 12.12 -25.00 8.53
N LEU A 173 11.20 -24.06 8.38
CA LEU A 173 11.12 -22.84 9.16
C LEU A 173 10.90 -23.15 10.64
N ARG A 174 9.97 -24.05 10.98
CA ARG A 174 9.73 -24.46 12.37
C ARG A 174 10.99 -25.05 13.03
N GLN A 175 11.75 -25.86 12.31
CA GLN A 175 13.02 -26.41 12.80
C GLN A 175 14.11 -25.35 12.99
N SER A 176 14.13 -24.28 12.19
CA SER A 176 15.12 -23.22 12.32
C SER A 176 14.92 -22.40 13.60
N ILE A 177 13.66 -22.24 14.03
CA ILE A 177 13.29 -21.53 15.26
C ILE A 177 13.75 -22.30 16.51
N THR A 178 13.56 -23.63 16.53
CA THR A 178 13.95 -24.47 17.69
C THR A 178 15.46 -24.53 17.96
N LYS A 179 16.28 -24.03 17.03
CA LYS A 179 17.75 -24.02 17.14
C LYS A 179 18.30 -22.67 17.62
N LYS A 180 17.44 -21.66 17.81
CA LYS A 180 17.78 -20.35 18.38
C LYS A 180 17.45 -20.33 19.87
#